data_AF-A0A374WWF0-F1
#
_entry.id   AF-A0A374WWF0-F1
#
_cell.length_a   1.000
_cell.length_b   1.000
_cell.length_c   1.000
_cell.angle_alpha   90.00
_cell.angle_beta   90.00
_cell.angle_gamma   90.00
#
_symmetry.space_group_name_H-M   'P 1'
#
loop_
_entity.id
_entity.type
_entity.pdbx_description
1 polymer ?
#
loop_
_entity_poly.entity_id
_entity_poly.type
_entity_poly.pdbx_seq_one_letter_code
_entity_poly.pdbx_strand_id
1 'polypeptide(L)'
;MDFLKNIMITLLAATMLWSCSDNDESINGGETSISLSTNTIQADKNGGNITVTVTSSGDWRLAGVCDWAHPSVTSGKDGDVVTFTIDPNTLDEKRTATFKFFTGSAVAPLQVEILPDYIIDLLSDDNLSISKEENTIQIQLNTNIAEPVITYSEGGEEWLAFDKRSDFGGKVTLSFKAAKNVTYKERSATITISSPLVTNPVNVNVNQKRTEAIIPETDVLMYDLSARTISFKVRYNVEYTASIAQGGEWITEQSVSQPQLGDDGLTTVTLTYNLSGATNTRGGIVRITNTNNTITSDIAVVQKDLDVELVNIPDQNLRTLVVKNNWALSIAGSQCIILEAGLNATSLSNSSYSSQLTDLTGIENFPNLTSLSLGYCTNMKKLDISGLHKVESLSFSNARYCEEYNLGDNPIYNFNAGGTYAYSYAESLKISSSKLESLDLSIISWYADYDNVTSIDVSECSMLTTLNANRSDKVKTLYLKKGQEISNLTKNDATTIVYK
;
A
#
# COMPACT_ATOMS: atom_id res chain seq x y z
N MET A 1 11.99 -31.32 16.23
CA MET A 1 12.79 -31.73 15.07
C MET A 1 13.82 -32.72 15.58
N ASP A 2 13.43 -33.98 15.69
CA ASP A 2 14.30 -35.08 16.10
C ASP A 2 13.72 -36.33 15.45
N PHE A 3 14.24 -36.70 14.26
CA PHE A 3 14.41 -38.10 13.82
C PHE A 3 14.95 -38.11 12.38
N LEU A 4 16.25 -37.84 12.19
CA LEU A 4 16.94 -38.16 10.94
C LEU A 4 18.44 -38.24 11.19
N LYS A 5 18.86 -39.36 11.75
CA LYS A 5 20.26 -39.83 11.74
C LYS A 5 20.20 -41.35 11.71
N ASN A 6 20.93 -41.94 10.77
CA ASN A 6 21.08 -43.37 10.43
C ASN A 6 20.16 -43.76 9.25
N ILE A 7 20.60 -44.20 8.07
CA ILE A 7 21.84 -44.86 7.64
C ILE A 7 22.04 -44.63 6.13
N MET A 8 23.28 -44.30 5.74
CA MET A 8 23.82 -44.38 4.38
C MET A 8 24.26 -45.83 4.12
N ILE A 9 23.85 -46.42 2.99
CA ILE A 9 24.64 -47.45 2.29
C ILE A 9 24.69 -47.09 0.80
N THR A 10 25.92 -46.78 0.40
CA THR A 10 26.49 -46.52 -0.91
C THR A 10 26.43 -47.70 -1.87
N LEU A 11 26.25 -47.43 -3.17
CA LEU A 11 27.03 -48.14 -4.21
C LEU A 11 27.20 -47.26 -5.45
N LEU A 12 28.44 -46.80 -5.66
CA LEU A 12 28.92 -46.10 -6.84
C LEU A 12 30.31 -46.67 -7.12
N ALA A 13 30.58 -46.96 -8.40
CA ALA A 13 31.88 -47.13 -9.08
C ALA A 13 32.06 -48.48 -9.80
N ALA A 14 31.96 -48.43 -11.13
CA ALA A 14 32.98 -48.97 -12.05
C ALA A 14 32.67 -48.49 -13.48
N THR A 15 33.04 -47.25 -13.78
CA THR A 15 33.18 -46.75 -15.16
C THR A 15 34.62 -46.37 -15.38
N MET A 16 35.38 -47.17 -16.13
CA MET A 16 36.48 -46.73 -17.00
C MET A 16 36.80 -47.84 -18.01
N LEU A 17 37.30 -47.40 -19.18
CA LEU A 17 37.68 -48.09 -20.42
C LEU A 17 36.51 -48.20 -21.42
N TRP A 18 36.50 -47.55 -22.58
CA TRP A 18 37.55 -46.90 -23.36
C TRP A 18 37.00 -45.69 -24.12
N SER A 19 37.81 -44.62 -24.11
CA SER A 19 37.79 -43.55 -25.09
C SER A 19 38.48 -44.08 -26.36
N CYS A 20 37.75 -44.11 -27.47
CA CYS A 20 38.31 -43.89 -28.79
C CYS A 20 37.45 -42.81 -29.42
N SER A 21 38.07 -41.65 -29.56
CA SER A 21 37.56 -40.55 -30.37
C SER A 21 37.58 -40.99 -31.83
N ASP A 22 36.44 -40.91 -32.48
CA ASP A 22 36.42 -40.52 -33.88
C ASP A 22 35.55 -39.28 -33.98
N ASN A 23 36.14 -38.25 -34.57
CA ASN A 23 35.51 -36.99 -34.91
C ASN A 23 34.29 -37.27 -35.78
N ASP A 24 33.11 -36.97 -35.26
CA ASP A 24 32.00 -36.54 -36.12
C ASP A 24 31.78 -35.06 -35.87
N GLU A 25 31.88 -34.32 -36.97
CA GLU A 25 31.64 -32.90 -37.08
C GLU A 25 30.35 -32.51 -36.34
N SER A 26 30.43 -31.47 -35.52
CA SER A 26 29.27 -30.86 -34.89
C SER A 26 28.39 -30.22 -35.96
N ILE A 27 27.51 -31.02 -36.56
CA ILE A 27 26.36 -30.51 -37.30
C ILE A 27 25.48 -29.79 -36.27
N ASN A 28 25.16 -28.53 -36.56
CA ASN A 28 24.12 -27.75 -35.88
C ASN A 28 22.79 -28.55 -35.89
N GLY A 29 22.59 -29.39 -34.89
CA GLY A 29 21.34 -30.11 -34.67
C GLY A 29 20.37 -29.17 -33.98
N GLY A 30 19.43 -28.59 -34.72
CA GLY A 30 18.33 -27.83 -34.14
C GLY A 30 17.63 -28.64 -33.05
N GLU A 31 17.28 -28.01 -31.94
CA GLU A 31 16.56 -28.66 -30.84
C GLU A 31 15.28 -29.32 -31.37
N THR A 32 15.20 -30.64 -31.27
CA THR A 32 14.01 -31.37 -31.69
C THR A 32 12.89 -31.17 -30.68
N SER A 33 11.72 -30.75 -31.13
CA SER A 33 10.51 -30.56 -30.33
C SER A 33 9.29 -31.22 -30.97
N ILE A 34 8.35 -31.67 -30.13
CA ILE A 34 7.02 -32.13 -30.53
C ILE A 34 6.00 -31.89 -29.40
N SER A 35 4.81 -31.43 -29.76
CA SER A 35 3.65 -31.24 -28.87
C SER A 35 2.34 -31.58 -29.59
N LEU A 36 1.30 -31.81 -28.80
CA LEU A 36 -0.03 -32.19 -29.29
C LEU A 36 -1.06 -31.16 -28.82
N SER A 37 -2.14 -30.98 -29.59
CA SER A 37 -3.26 -30.11 -29.19
C SER A 37 -3.96 -30.56 -27.90
N THR A 38 -3.85 -31.84 -27.54
CA THR A 38 -4.23 -32.42 -26.25
C THR A 38 -3.35 -33.65 -25.99
N ASN A 39 -3.13 -33.97 -24.72
CA ASN A 39 -2.43 -35.19 -24.31
C ASN A 39 -3.39 -36.35 -23.99
N THR A 40 -4.70 -36.10 -24.00
CA THR A 40 -5.72 -37.12 -23.71
C THR A 40 -6.93 -36.98 -24.64
N ILE A 41 -7.26 -38.04 -25.37
CA ILE A 41 -8.54 -38.19 -26.07
C ILE A 41 -9.51 -38.95 -25.17
N GLN A 42 -10.73 -38.44 -25.03
CA GLN A 42 -11.83 -39.11 -24.34
C GLN A 42 -13.03 -39.27 -25.28
N ALA A 43 -13.46 -40.51 -25.49
CA ALA A 43 -14.67 -40.85 -26.24
C ALA A 43 -15.75 -41.44 -25.33
N ASP A 44 -17.01 -41.25 -25.69
CA ASP A 44 -18.15 -41.93 -25.05
C ASP A 44 -18.21 -43.41 -25.48
N LYS A 45 -19.12 -44.19 -24.89
CA LYS A 45 -19.28 -45.62 -25.18
C LYS A 45 -19.56 -45.95 -26.65
N ASN A 46 -20.03 -45.00 -27.45
CA ASN A 46 -20.32 -45.21 -28.87
C ASN A 46 -19.07 -45.04 -29.74
N GLY A 47 -17.95 -44.58 -29.17
CA GLY A 47 -16.74 -44.27 -29.91
C GLY A 47 -16.90 -43.00 -30.75
N GLY A 48 -16.17 -42.93 -31.86
CA GLY A 48 -16.25 -41.80 -32.78
C GLY A 48 -14.89 -41.35 -33.31
N ASN A 49 -14.88 -40.24 -34.03
CA ASN A 49 -13.67 -39.66 -34.61
C ASN A 49 -13.24 -38.44 -33.81
N ILE A 50 -12.01 -38.45 -33.29
CA ILE A 50 -11.44 -37.33 -32.54
C ILE A 50 -10.09 -36.97 -33.15
N THR A 51 -9.85 -35.67 -33.34
CA THR A 51 -8.65 -35.17 -34.02
C THR A 51 -7.63 -34.62 -33.03
N VAL A 52 -6.35 -34.86 -33.30
CA VAL A 52 -5.21 -34.25 -32.60
C VAL A 52 -4.34 -33.55 -33.63
N THR A 53 -4.01 -32.30 -33.38
CA THR A 53 -3.04 -31.55 -34.21
C THR A 53 -1.64 -31.75 -33.63
N VAL A 54 -0.68 -32.06 -34.48
CA VAL A 54 0.74 -32.26 -34.11
C VAL A 54 1.53 -31.00 -34.46
N THR A 55 2.27 -30.46 -33.50
CA THR A 55 3.25 -29.40 -33.73
C THR A 55 4.65 -29.96 -33.50
N SER A 56 5.54 -29.85 -34.47
CA SER A 56 6.83 -30.53 -34.45
C SER A 56 7.92 -29.77 -35.21
N SER A 57 9.15 -29.84 -34.71
CA SER A 57 10.35 -29.29 -35.37
C SER A 57 10.76 -29.96 -36.69
N GLY A 58 10.14 -31.08 -37.07
CA GLY A 58 10.47 -31.87 -38.27
C GLY A 58 9.45 -32.97 -38.52
N ASP A 59 9.77 -33.89 -39.43
CA ASP A 59 8.91 -35.05 -39.71
C ASP A 59 8.73 -35.90 -38.44
N TRP A 60 7.48 -36.27 -38.15
CA TRP A 60 7.12 -37.05 -36.98
C TRP A 60 6.67 -38.47 -37.34
N ARG A 61 6.78 -39.37 -36.37
CA ARG A 61 6.26 -40.75 -36.43
C ARG A 61 5.45 -41.09 -35.18
N LEU A 62 4.45 -41.94 -35.32
CA LEU A 62 3.60 -42.44 -34.26
C LEU A 62 3.97 -43.88 -33.93
N ALA A 63 4.11 -44.21 -32.65
CA ALA A 63 4.17 -45.58 -32.16
C ALA A 63 3.03 -45.84 -31.18
N GLY A 64 2.59 -47.10 -31.12
CA GLY A 64 1.42 -47.52 -30.37
C GLY A 64 0.53 -48.36 -31.28
N VAL A 65 0.05 -49.48 -30.75
CA VAL A 65 -0.87 -50.36 -31.46
C VAL A 65 -2.01 -50.65 -30.51
N CYS A 66 -3.22 -50.52 -31.01
CA CYS A 66 -4.45 -50.72 -30.28
C CYS A 66 -5.46 -51.34 -31.25
N ASP A 67 -6.24 -52.31 -30.79
CA ASP A 67 -7.25 -53.01 -31.59
C ASP A 67 -8.56 -52.22 -31.72
N TRP A 68 -8.72 -51.10 -31.00
CA TRP A 68 -9.95 -50.31 -30.94
C TRP A 68 -9.76 -48.81 -31.12
N ALA A 69 -8.53 -48.31 -31.20
CA ALA A 69 -8.22 -46.91 -31.45
C ALA A 69 -7.27 -46.82 -32.65
N HIS A 70 -7.80 -46.31 -33.77
CA HIS A 70 -7.14 -46.38 -35.07
C HIS A 70 -6.70 -44.99 -35.53
N PRO A 71 -5.39 -44.66 -35.50
CA PRO A 71 -4.91 -43.41 -36.08
C PRO A 71 -4.98 -43.47 -37.61
N SER A 72 -5.46 -42.40 -38.22
CA SER A 72 -5.54 -42.23 -39.68
C SER A 72 -4.18 -42.26 -40.38
N VAL A 73 -3.11 -41.83 -39.69
CA VAL A 73 -1.73 -41.79 -40.18
C VAL A 73 -0.76 -42.12 -39.05
N THR A 74 0.37 -42.74 -39.38
CA THR A 74 1.42 -43.09 -38.41
C THR A 74 2.73 -42.32 -38.61
N SER A 75 2.75 -41.36 -39.53
CA SER A 75 3.84 -40.41 -39.75
C SER A 75 3.32 -39.18 -40.46
N GLY A 76 3.98 -38.03 -40.28
CA GLY A 76 3.57 -36.78 -40.91
C GLY A 76 4.56 -35.65 -40.67
N LYS A 77 4.10 -34.41 -40.85
CA LYS A 77 4.85 -33.16 -40.74
C LYS A 77 4.22 -32.22 -39.73
N ASP A 78 4.94 -31.13 -39.44
CA ASP A 78 4.44 -30.05 -38.60
C ASP A 78 3.07 -29.53 -39.07
N GLY A 79 2.14 -29.36 -38.13
CA GLY A 79 0.78 -28.90 -38.37
C GLY A 79 -0.20 -29.98 -38.85
N ASP A 80 0.24 -31.23 -39.06
CA ASP A 80 -0.65 -32.30 -39.47
C ASP A 80 -1.71 -32.63 -38.41
N VAL A 81 -2.91 -32.95 -38.88
CA VAL A 81 -4.05 -33.36 -38.04
C VAL A 81 -4.24 -34.86 -38.15
N VAL A 82 -4.08 -35.58 -37.04
CA VAL A 82 -4.31 -37.02 -36.94
C VAL A 82 -5.72 -37.26 -36.40
N THR A 83 -6.58 -37.84 -37.23
CA THR A 83 -7.88 -38.35 -36.77
C THR A 83 -7.69 -39.73 -36.15
N PHE A 84 -8.15 -39.93 -34.93
CA PHE A 84 -8.29 -41.23 -34.28
C PHE A 84 -9.74 -41.69 -34.40
N THR A 85 -9.96 -42.85 -35.02
CA THR A 85 -11.24 -43.54 -35.04
C THR A 85 -11.30 -44.51 -33.88
N ILE A 86 -12.20 -44.24 -32.94
CA ILE A 86 -12.41 -45.02 -31.73
C ILE A 86 -13.63 -45.91 -31.94
N ASP A 87 -13.45 -47.21 -31.81
CA ASP A 87 -14.54 -48.18 -31.93
C ASP A 87 -15.46 -48.12 -30.70
N PRO A 88 -16.76 -48.44 -30.83
CA PRO A 88 -17.67 -48.51 -29.70
C PRO A 88 -17.16 -49.43 -28.59
N ASN A 89 -17.31 -48.99 -27.35
CA ASN A 89 -17.02 -49.81 -26.18
C ASN A 89 -18.28 -50.56 -25.74
N THR A 90 -18.33 -51.85 -26.05
CA THR A 90 -19.43 -52.73 -25.62
C THR A 90 -19.24 -53.29 -24.21
N LEU A 91 -18.12 -52.98 -23.55
CA LEU A 91 -17.82 -53.41 -22.19
C LEU A 91 -18.17 -52.27 -21.22
N ASP A 92 -18.71 -52.62 -20.05
CA ASP A 92 -18.97 -51.67 -18.97
C ASP A 92 -17.69 -51.39 -18.14
N GLU A 93 -16.57 -51.22 -18.84
CA GLU A 93 -15.25 -51.05 -18.26
C GLU A 93 -14.47 -49.99 -19.03
N LYS A 94 -13.62 -49.24 -18.32
CA LYS A 94 -12.71 -48.26 -18.92
C LYS A 94 -11.66 -48.97 -19.77
N ARG A 95 -11.50 -48.57 -21.04
CA ARG A 95 -10.37 -48.99 -21.89
C ARG A 95 -9.40 -47.81 -22.08
N THR A 96 -8.10 -48.10 -22.03
CA THR A 96 -7.04 -47.12 -22.24
C THR A 96 -6.01 -47.63 -23.23
N ALA A 97 -5.52 -46.75 -24.07
CA ALA A 97 -4.42 -46.99 -24.99
C ALA A 97 -3.44 -45.82 -24.92
N THR A 98 -2.16 -46.10 -25.10
CA THR A 98 -1.12 -45.06 -25.15
C THR A 98 -0.43 -45.09 -26.49
N PHE A 99 -0.46 -43.94 -27.15
CA PHE A 99 0.32 -43.66 -28.35
C PHE A 99 1.45 -42.70 -28.00
N LYS A 100 2.52 -42.71 -28.78
CA LYS A 100 3.67 -41.83 -28.62
C LYS A 100 4.06 -41.26 -29.97
N PHE A 101 4.06 -39.94 -30.08
CA PHE A 101 4.58 -39.24 -31.24
C PHE A 101 6.05 -38.92 -31.02
N PHE A 102 6.86 -39.06 -32.06
CA PHE A 102 8.30 -38.83 -32.03
C PHE A 102 8.72 -37.86 -33.12
N THR A 103 9.60 -36.91 -32.79
CA THR A 103 10.37 -36.10 -33.76
C THR A 103 11.82 -36.12 -33.31
N GLY A 104 12.70 -36.78 -34.07
CA GLY A 104 14.07 -37.04 -33.62
C GLY A 104 14.09 -37.75 -32.25
N SER A 105 14.70 -37.10 -31.25
CA SER A 105 14.73 -37.57 -29.85
C SER A 105 13.55 -37.12 -28.98
N ALA A 106 12.72 -36.18 -29.43
CA ALA A 106 11.59 -35.68 -28.67
C ALA A 106 10.38 -36.63 -28.74
N VAL A 107 9.62 -36.74 -27.63
CA VAL A 107 8.47 -37.63 -27.50
C VAL A 107 7.27 -36.91 -26.87
N ALA A 108 6.11 -36.99 -27.50
CA ALA A 108 4.83 -36.55 -26.93
C ALA A 108 3.89 -37.76 -26.74
N PRO A 109 3.54 -38.15 -25.51
CA PRO A 109 2.57 -39.22 -25.27
C PRO A 109 1.13 -38.72 -25.47
N LEU A 110 0.29 -39.58 -26.02
CA LEU A 110 -1.15 -39.39 -26.15
C LEU A 110 -1.87 -40.56 -25.48
N GLN A 111 -2.71 -40.26 -24.49
CA GLN A 111 -3.60 -41.24 -23.87
C GLN A 111 -4.95 -41.22 -24.59
N VAL A 112 -5.44 -42.37 -25.01
CA VAL A 112 -6.77 -42.51 -25.60
C VAL A 112 -7.60 -43.33 -24.62
N GLU A 113 -8.76 -42.79 -24.23
CA GLU A 113 -9.66 -43.42 -23.28
C GLU A 113 -11.08 -43.49 -23.83
N ILE A 114 -11.74 -44.61 -23.54
CA ILE A 114 -13.17 -44.77 -23.74
C ILE A 114 -13.77 -45.32 -22.44
N LEU A 115 -14.77 -44.62 -21.92
CA LEU A 115 -15.46 -44.95 -20.67
C LEU A 115 -16.96 -45.16 -20.95
N PRO A 116 -17.63 -46.04 -20.19
CA PRO A 116 -19.07 -46.23 -20.33
C PRO A 116 -19.86 -44.97 -19.98
N ASP A 117 -19.43 -44.24 -18.93
CA ASP A 117 -20.07 -43.02 -18.43
C ASP A 117 -19.05 -41.94 -18.02
N TYR A 118 -19.45 -40.68 -18.21
CA TYR A 118 -18.73 -39.49 -17.74
C TYR A 118 -19.56 -38.70 -16.74
N ILE A 119 -18.88 -38.04 -15.81
CA ILE A 119 -19.51 -37.24 -14.76
C ILE A 119 -18.86 -35.87 -14.64
N ILE A 120 -19.66 -34.89 -14.25
CA ILE A 120 -19.19 -33.59 -13.80
C ILE A 120 -20.11 -33.10 -12.68
N ASP A 121 -19.73 -33.38 -11.45
CA ASP A 121 -20.51 -32.96 -10.28
C ASP A 121 -19.78 -31.85 -9.53
N LEU A 122 -20.51 -30.79 -9.18
CA LEU A 122 -20.01 -29.71 -8.36
C LEU A 122 -19.89 -30.17 -6.89
N LEU A 123 -18.74 -29.94 -6.28
CA LEU A 123 -18.46 -30.22 -4.88
C LEU A 123 -18.37 -28.95 -4.01
N SER A 124 -18.08 -27.79 -4.62
CA SER A 124 -18.07 -26.49 -3.95
C SER A 124 -19.42 -25.77 -4.04
N ASP A 125 -19.55 -24.60 -3.43
CA ASP A 125 -20.75 -23.77 -3.59
C ASP A 125 -20.94 -23.31 -5.04
N ASP A 126 -22.19 -23.27 -5.48
CA ASP A 126 -22.61 -22.78 -6.80
C ASP A 126 -22.86 -21.27 -6.84
N ASN A 127 -22.84 -20.60 -5.68
CA ASN A 127 -23.03 -19.17 -5.53
C ASN A 127 -21.95 -18.58 -4.61
N LEU A 128 -20.99 -17.89 -5.21
CA LEU A 128 -19.83 -17.32 -4.52
C LEU A 128 -19.99 -15.80 -4.39
N SER A 129 -19.83 -15.28 -3.17
CA SER A 129 -19.72 -13.84 -2.93
C SER A 129 -18.30 -13.49 -2.52
N ILE A 130 -17.61 -12.72 -3.35
CA ILE A 130 -16.20 -12.36 -3.14
C ILE A 130 -16.03 -10.86 -2.89
N SER A 131 -14.90 -10.49 -2.29
CA SER A 131 -14.57 -9.09 -2.01
C SER A 131 -14.30 -8.30 -3.31
N LYS A 132 -14.32 -6.96 -3.23
CA LYS A 132 -13.97 -6.09 -4.36
C LYS A 132 -12.52 -6.19 -4.81
N GLU A 133 -11.63 -6.72 -3.98
CA GLU A 133 -10.20 -6.82 -4.30
C GLU A 133 -9.94 -7.96 -5.30
N GLU A 134 -8.69 -8.20 -5.65
CA GLU A 134 -8.33 -9.39 -6.40
C GLU A 134 -8.59 -10.64 -5.55
N ASN A 135 -9.20 -11.67 -6.15
CA ASN A 135 -9.51 -12.92 -5.45
C ASN A 135 -9.07 -14.13 -6.29
N THR A 136 -8.70 -15.21 -5.61
CA THR A 136 -8.60 -16.54 -6.22
C THR A 136 -9.84 -17.33 -5.88
N ILE A 137 -10.55 -17.81 -6.90
CA ILE A 137 -11.74 -18.65 -6.78
C ILE A 137 -11.33 -20.10 -7.06
N GLN A 138 -11.83 -21.03 -6.26
CA GLN A 138 -11.58 -22.46 -6.44
C GLN A 138 -12.90 -23.21 -6.55
N ILE A 139 -13.16 -23.77 -7.73
CA ILE A 139 -14.31 -24.64 -7.99
C ILE A 139 -13.85 -26.08 -7.88
N GLN A 140 -14.44 -26.84 -6.96
CA GLN A 140 -14.13 -28.24 -6.76
C GLN A 140 -15.16 -29.11 -7.48
N LEU A 141 -14.69 -30.10 -8.23
CA LEU A 141 -15.51 -31.01 -9.01
C LEU A 141 -15.15 -32.47 -8.70
N ASN A 142 -16.16 -33.34 -8.77
CA ASN A 142 -15.98 -34.76 -9.00
C ASN A 142 -16.19 -35.00 -10.51
N THR A 143 -15.10 -35.15 -11.25
CA THR A 143 -15.18 -35.34 -12.70
C THR A 143 -14.06 -36.24 -13.20
N ASN A 144 -14.40 -37.11 -14.16
CA ASN A 144 -13.46 -37.91 -14.91
C ASN A 144 -13.14 -37.29 -16.29
N ILE A 145 -13.62 -36.07 -16.55
CA ILE A 145 -13.39 -35.34 -17.80
C ILE A 145 -12.01 -34.68 -17.75
N ALA A 146 -11.15 -34.98 -18.73
CA ALA A 146 -9.78 -34.50 -18.79
C ALA A 146 -9.68 -33.01 -19.13
N GLU A 147 -10.51 -32.54 -20.06
CA GLU A 147 -10.50 -31.16 -20.54
C GLU A 147 -11.94 -30.63 -20.69
N PRO A 148 -12.58 -30.16 -19.60
CA PRO A 148 -13.89 -29.53 -19.70
C PRO A 148 -13.79 -28.17 -20.40
N VAL A 149 -14.85 -27.78 -21.10
CA VAL A 149 -15.01 -26.47 -21.73
C VAL A 149 -15.50 -25.48 -20.68
N ILE A 150 -14.75 -24.38 -20.51
CA ILE A 150 -15.07 -23.31 -19.58
C ILE A 150 -15.54 -22.09 -20.38
N THR A 151 -16.74 -21.61 -20.08
CA THR A 151 -17.29 -20.37 -20.65
C THR A 151 -17.80 -19.45 -19.54
N TYR A 152 -17.98 -18.18 -19.89
CA TYR A 152 -18.52 -17.16 -18.99
C TYR A 152 -19.81 -16.59 -19.57
N SER A 153 -20.71 -16.14 -18.71
CA SER A 153 -21.78 -15.22 -19.12
C SER A 153 -21.18 -13.92 -19.68
N GLU A 154 -21.92 -13.22 -20.53
CA GLU A 154 -21.49 -11.97 -21.19
C GLU A 154 -20.74 -11.01 -20.24
N GLY A 155 -19.51 -10.62 -20.62
CA GLY A 155 -18.65 -9.70 -19.87
C GLY A 155 -17.91 -10.34 -18.68
N GLY A 156 -18.12 -11.63 -18.39
CA GLY A 156 -17.43 -12.34 -17.31
C GLY A 156 -15.94 -12.53 -17.58
N GLU A 157 -15.59 -12.78 -18.85
CA GLU A 157 -14.23 -12.94 -19.34
C GLU A 157 -13.35 -11.70 -19.15
N GLU A 158 -13.95 -10.52 -18.98
CA GLU A 158 -13.21 -9.27 -18.77
C GLU A 158 -12.54 -9.20 -17.39
N TRP A 159 -13.04 -9.98 -16.42
CA TRP A 159 -12.58 -9.91 -15.04
C TRP A 159 -12.41 -11.25 -14.34
N LEU A 160 -12.86 -12.36 -14.93
CA LEU A 160 -12.58 -13.72 -14.50
C LEU A 160 -11.69 -14.41 -15.53
N ALA A 161 -10.53 -14.88 -15.07
CA ALA A 161 -9.61 -15.65 -15.89
C ALA A 161 -9.38 -17.03 -15.27
N PHE A 162 -9.50 -18.08 -16.08
CA PHE A 162 -9.05 -19.40 -15.69
C PHE A 162 -7.53 -19.38 -15.49
N ASP A 163 -7.07 -19.88 -14.34
CA ASP A 163 -5.66 -19.89 -13.97
C ASP A 163 -5.05 -21.27 -14.17
N LYS A 164 -5.65 -22.29 -13.54
CA LYS A 164 -5.13 -23.66 -13.60
C LYS A 164 -6.14 -24.69 -13.14
N ARG A 165 -5.88 -25.93 -13.56
CA ARG A 165 -6.47 -27.16 -13.04
C ARG A 165 -5.47 -27.87 -12.11
N SER A 166 -5.98 -28.48 -11.06
CA SER A 166 -5.21 -29.41 -10.23
C SER A 166 -6.05 -30.61 -9.83
N ASP A 167 -5.48 -31.80 -9.99
CA ASP A 167 -6.12 -33.08 -9.66
C ASP A 167 -5.43 -33.67 -8.42
N PHE A 168 -6.18 -33.84 -7.32
CA PHE A 168 -5.66 -34.37 -6.07
C PHE A 168 -6.72 -35.15 -5.30
N GLY A 169 -6.37 -36.34 -4.81
CA GLY A 169 -7.26 -37.15 -3.98
C GLY A 169 -8.59 -37.54 -4.66
N GLY A 170 -8.57 -37.76 -5.98
CA GLY A 170 -9.77 -38.09 -6.76
C GLY A 170 -10.70 -36.91 -7.03
N LYS A 171 -10.28 -35.67 -6.71
CA LYS A 171 -11.04 -34.44 -6.98
C LYS A 171 -10.29 -33.56 -7.96
N VAL A 172 -11.06 -32.79 -8.72
CA VAL A 172 -10.54 -31.77 -9.63
C VAL A 172 -10.82 -30.41 -9.04
N THR A 173 -9.81 -29.54 -9.00
CA THR A 173 -9.98 -28.13 -8.62
C THR A 173 -9.65 -27.25 -9.81
N LEU A 174 -10.60 -26.43 -10.23
CA LEU A 174 -10.41 -25.38 -11.22
C LEU A 174 -10.23 -24.04 -10.49
N SER A 175 -9.08 -23.42 -10.69
CA SER A 175 -8.73 -22.13 -10.08
C SER A 175 -8.94 -21.00 -11.08
N PHE A 176 -9.54 -19.90 -10.62
CA PHE A 176 -9.79 -18.69 -11.39
C PHE A 176 -9.24 -17.48 -10.64
N LYS A 177 -8.77 -16.49 -11.39
CA LYS A 177 -8.38 -15.17 -10.89
C LYS A 177 -9.49 -14.18 -11.20
N ALA A 178 -10.01 -13.54 -10.17
CA ALA A 178 -10.94 -12.42 -10.28
C ALA A 178 -10.16 -11.11 -10.11
N ALA A 179 -10.23 -10.22 -11.11
CA ALA A 179 -9.63 -8.90 -11.03
C ALA A 179 -10.35 -8.01 -10.00
N LYS A 180 -9.67 -6.97 -9.52
CA LYS A 180 -10.26 -5.95 -8.62
C LYS A 180 -11.47 -5.27 -9.29
N ASN A 181 -12.58 -5.14 -8.55
CA ASN A 181 -13.73 -4.34 -8.97
C ASN A 181 -13.57 -2.89 -8.49
N VAL A 182 -13.09 -2.04 -9.40
CA VAL A 182 -12.93 -0.59 -9.15
C VAL A 182 -14.23 0.22 -9.35
N THR A 183 -15.30 -0.43 -9.82
CA THR A 183 -16.58 0.24 -10.08
C THR A 183 -17.43 0.34 -8.81
N TYR A 184 -18.39 1.27 -8.79
CA TYR A 184 -19.34 1.42 -7.69
C TYR A 184 -20.58 0.55 -7.82
N LYS A 185 -20.58 -0.38 -8.80
CA LYS A 185 -21.61 -1.39 -9.00
C LYS A 185 -21.10 -2.76 -8.61
N GLU A 186 -22.01 -3.58 -8.10
CA GLU A 186 -21.75 -5.01 -8.01
C GLU A 186 -21.74 -5.57 -9.42
N ARG A 187 -20.86 -6.54 -9.65
CA ARG A 187 -20.81 -7.27 -10.92
C ARG A 187 -20.93 -8.75 -10.63
N SER A 188 -21.52 -9.46 -11.57
CA SER A 188 -21.73 -10.89 -11.48
C SER A 188 -21.48 -11.56 -12.81
N ALA A 189 -20.96 -12.77 -12.77
CA ALA A 189 -20.83 -13.63 -13.94
C ALA A 189 -21.07 -15.08 -13.54
N THR A 190 -21.59 -15.87 -14.47
CA THR A 190 -21.72 -17.31 -14.32
C THR A 190 -20.56 -17.98 -15.06
N ILE A 191 -19.80 -18.82 -14.36
CA ILE A 191 -18.83 -19.73 -14.94
C ILE A 191 -19.57 -21.02 -15.29
N THR A 192 -19.59 -21.38 -16.56
CA THR A 192 -20.20 -22.63 -17.05
C THR A 192 -19.08 -23.61 -17.41
N ILE A 193 -19.13 -24.79 -16.82
CA ILE A 193 -18.18 -25.88 -17.06
C ILE A 193 -18.96 -27.02 -17.72
N SER A 194 -18.63 -27.32 -18.97
CA SER A 194 -19.38 -28.23 -19.83
C SER A 194 -18.46 -29.21 -20.56
N SER A 195 -19.03 -30.23 -21.19
CA SER A 195 -18.32 -31.17 -22.05
C SER A 195 -19.31 -31.86 -22.98
N PRO A 196 -18.93 -32.22 -24.21
CA PRO A 196 -19.79 -33.02 -25.09
C PRO A 196 -20.07 -34.43 -24.54
N LEU A 197 -19.29 -34.88 -23.54
CA LEU A 197 -19.41 -36.22 -22.93
C LEU A 197 -20.51 -36.31 -21.86
N VAL A 198 -21.12 -35.18 -21.49
CA VAL A 198 -22.16 -35.10 -20.46
C VAL A 198 -23.28 -34.15 -20.91
N THR A 199 -24.51 -34.44 -20.52
CA THR A 199 -25.67 -33.64 -20.94
C THR A 199 -25.81 -32.33 -20.15
N ASN A 200 -25.49 -32.36 -18.86
CA ASN A 200 -25.72 -31.25 -17.94
C ASN A 200 -24.39 -30.56 -17.59
N PRO A 201 -24.26 -29.25 -17.87
CA PRO A 201 -23.11 -28.49 -17.42
C PRO A 201 -23.24 -28.11 -15.93
N VAL A 202 -22.10 -27.79 -15.31
CA VAL A 202 -22.03 -27.15 -14.00
C VAL A 202 -22.02 -25.64 -14.18
N ASN A 203 -22.84 -24.91 -13.43
CA ASN A 203 -22.88 -23.45 -13.43
C ASN A 203 -22.53 -22.92 -12.03
N VAL A 204 -21.57 -22.00 -11.95
CA VAL A 204 -21.18 -21.33 -10.71
C VAL A 204 -21.32 -19.83 -10.88
N ASN A 205 -22.20 -19.22 -10.09
CA ASN A 205 -22.40 -17.78 -10.05
C ASN A 205 -21.36 -17.13 -9.15
N VAL A 206 -20.68 -16.12 -9.66
CA VAL A 206 -19.72 -15.32 -8.90
C VAL A 206 -20.27 -13.90 -8.81
N ASN A 207 -20.58 -13.44 -7.61
CA ASN A 207 -20.92 -12.05 -7.31
C ASN A 207 -19.71 -11.37 -6.64
N GLN A 208 -19.22 -10.30 -7.26
CA GLN A 208 -18.13 -9.49 -6.72
C GLN A 208 -18.67 -8.17 -6.18
N LYS A 209 -18.37 -7.91 -4.90
CA LYS A 209 -18.75 -6.68 -4.21
C LYS A 209 -18.25 -5.43 -4.95
N ARG A 210 -19.03 -4.36 -4.86
CA ARG A 210 -18.69 -3.02 -5.37
C ARG A 210 -17.57 -2.35 -4.59
N THR A 211 -16.94 -1.33 -5.18
CA THR A 211 -16.18 -0.35 -4.41
C THR A 211 -17.14 0.54 -3.65
N GLU A 212 -16.97 0.64 -2.34
CA GLU A 212 -17.74 1.51 -1.47
C GLU A 212 -17.16 2.93 -1.45
N ALA A 213 -18.01 3.95 -1.46
CA ALA A 213 -17.55 5.34 -1.47
C ALA A 213 -18.56 6.33 -0.86
N ILE A 214 -18.00 7.40 -0.30
CA ILE A 214 -18.64 8.68 0.02
C ILE A 214 -17.76 9.75 -0.62
N ILE A 215 -18.31 10.54 -1.53
CA ILE A 215 -17.57 11.49 -2.36
C ILE A 215 -18.32 12.82 -2.31
N PRO A 216 -17.90 13.76 -1.45
CA PRO A 216 -18.40 15.12 -1.52
C PRO A 216 -17.89 15.80 -2.79
N GLU A 217 -18.65 16.76 -3.34
CA GLU A 217 -18.21 17.50 -4.54
C GLU A 217 -17.06 18.48 -4.26
N THR A 218 -16.82 18.77 -2.99
CA THR A 218 -15.74 19.63 -2.50
C THR A 218 -15.32 19.24 -1.10
N ASP A 219 -14.04 19.44 -0.78
CA ASP A 219 -13.50 19.28 0.58
C ASP A 219 -13.54 20.58 1.38
N VAL A 220 -13.76 21.72 0.70
CA VAL A 220 -13.73 23.05 1.31
C VAL A 220 -14.81 23.97 0.74
N LEU A 221 -15.45 24.71 1.62
CA LEU A 221 -16.36 25.80 1.30
C LEU A 221 -15.90 27.07 2.02
N MET A 222 -15.57 28.11 1.26
CA MET A 222 -15.14 29.40 1.80
C MET A 222 -16.10 30.50 1.41
N TYR A 223 -16.49 31.30 2.39
CA TYR A 223 -17.44 32.39 2.26
C TYR A 223 -17.01 33.60 3.08
N ASP A 224 -17.59 34.77 2.79
CA ASP A 224 -17.45 35.93 3.68
C ASP A 224 -18.22 35.72 5.01
N LEU A 225 -18.07 36.68 5.93
CA LEU A 225 -18.62 36.62 7.28
C LEU A 225 -20.16 36.76 7.37
N SER A 226 -20.85 36.96 6.25
CA SER A 226 -22.31 37.14 6.24
C SER A 226 -23.05 35.82 6.48
N ALA A 227 -24.20 35.92 7.16
CA ALA A 227 -25.13 34.81 7.28
C ALA A 227 -25.62 34.36 5.89
N ARG A 228 -25.71 33.05 5.66
CA ARG A 228 -26.13 32.48 4.38
C ARG A 228 -26.56 31.04 4.51
N THR A 229 -27.29 30.55 3.51
CA THR A 229 -27.50 29.13 3.29
C THR A 229 -26.42 28.60 2.34
N ILE A 230 -25.86 27.44 2.67
CA ILE A 230 -24.87 26.75 1.85
C ILE A 230 -25.39 25.38 1.45
N SER A 231 -24.98 24.90 0.28
CA SER A 231 -25.33 23.57 -0.19
C SER A 231 -24.19 22.96 -0.96
N PHE A 232 -24.03 21.65 -0.86
CA PHE A 232 -23.08 20.90 -1.67
C PHE A 232 -23.58 19.47 -1.92
N LYS A 233 -23.16 18.89 -3.04
CA LYS A 233 -23.50 17.51 -3.40
C LYS A 233 -22.59 16.49 -2.73
N VAL A 234 -23.19 15.35 -2.40
CA VAL A 234 -22.50 14.14 -1.91
C VAL A 234 -22.97 12.96 -2.73
N ARG A 235 -22.02 12.19 -3.24
CA ARG A 235 -22.26 10.95 -3.98
C ARG A 235 -21.84 9.75 -3.14
N TYR A 236 -22.69 8.74 -3.03
CA TYR A 236 -22.45 7.62 -2.11
C TYR A 236 -23.10 6.32 -2.61
N ASN A 237 -22.59 5.17 -2.15
CA ASN A 237 -23.25 3.87 -2.32
C ASN A 237 -23.24 3.02 -1.05
N VAL A 238 -23.01 3.67 0.09
CA VAL A 238 -23.09 3.11 1.44
C VAL A 238 -23.99 3.98 2.31
N GLU A 239 -24.62 3.39 3.30
CA GLU A 239 -25.34 4.18 4.30
C GLU A 239 -24.37 5.12 5.00
N TYR A 240 -24.78 6.38 5.14
CA TYR A 240 -23.96 7.43 5.73
C TYR A 240 -24.76 8.23 6.76
N THR A 241 -24.01 8.89 7.64
CA THR A 241 -24.49 9.95 8.52
C THR A 241 -23.69 11.20 8.25
N ALA A 242 -24.33 12.37 8.32
CA ALA A 242 -23.66 13.66 8.26
C ALA A 242 -23.85 14.37 9.61
N SER A 243 -22.77 14.92 10.14
CA SER A 243 -22.73 15.56 11.45
C SER A 243 -21.80 16.76 11.44
N ILE A 244 -21.97 17.68 12.38
CA ILE A 244 -21.08 18.83 12.54
C ILE A 244 -20.05 18.46 13.60
N ALA A 245 -18.82 18.17 13.16
CA ALA A 245 -17.71 17.82 14.05
C ALA A 245 -17.11 19.07 14.74
N GLN A 246 -17.22 20.23 14.10
CA GLN A 246 -16.78 21.53 14.63
C GLN A 246 -17.67 22.65 14.08
N GLY A 247 -18.00 23.65 14.89
CA GLY A 247 -18.79 24.81 14.47
C GLY A 247 -20.31 24.65 14.63
N GLY A 248 -20.78 23.71 15.45
CA GLY A 248 -22.21 23.45 15.67
C GLY A 248 -23.00 24.61 16.29
N GLU A 249 -22.31 25.62 16.80
CA GLU A 249 -22.86 26.86 17.31
C GLU A 249 -23.26 27.86 16.22
N TRP A 250 -22.78 27.70 14.97
CA TRP A 250 -23.09 28.61 13.86
C TRP A 250 -23.40 27.92 12.53
N ILE A 251 -23.09 26.63 12.39
CA ILE A 251 -23.57 25.76 11.32
C ILE A 251 -24.80 25.04 11.87
N THR A 252 -25.98 25.30 11.31
CA THR A 252 -27.24 24.76 11.82
C THR A 252 -28.13 24.23 10.69
N GLU A 253 -29.23 23.57 11.07
CA GLU A 253 -30.33 23.19 10.18
C GLU A 253 -29.88 22.38 8.96
N GLN A 254 -29.66 21.09 9.18
CA GLN A 254 -29.39 20.16 8.08
C GLN A 254 -30.68 19.79 7.35
N SER A 255 -30.66 19.93 6.02
CA SER A 255 -31.62 19.25 5.15
C SER A 255 -30.91 18.47 4.05
N VAL A 256 -31.56 17.42 3.58
CA VAL A 256 -31.03 16.49 2.57
C VAL A 256 -32.04 16.42 1.43
N SER A 257 -31.59 16.64 0.19
CA SER A 257 -32.45 16.51 -0.99
C SER A 257 -32.93 15.07 -1.19
N GLN A 258 -33.94 14.88 -2.04
CA GLN A 258 -34.29 13.54 -2.50
C GLN A 258 -33.09 12.86 -3.18
N PRO A 259 -32.82 11.57 -2.89
CA PRO A 259 -31.70 10.84 -3.47
C PRO A 259 -31.92 10.59 -4.97
N GLN A 260 -30.87 10.76 -5.77
CA GLN A 260 -30.86 10.51 -7.21
C GLN A 260 -29.81 9.46 -7.55
N LEU A 261 -30.26 8.26 -7.93
CA LEU A 261 -29.37 7.17 -8.34
C LEU A 261 -28.76 7.47 -9.71
N GLY A 262 -27.44 7.46 -9.79
CA GLY A 262 -26.69 7.61 -11.03
C GLY A 262 -26.37 6.27 -11.71
N ASP A 263 -26.09 6.33 -13.01
CA ASP A 263 -25.76 5.16 -13.83
C ASP A 263 -24.42 4.51 -13.47
N ASP A 264 -23.58 5.14 -12.65
CA ASP A 264 -22.33 4.56 -12.17
C ASP A 264 -22.47 3.78 -10.86
N GLY A 265 -23.67 3.71 -10.28
CA GLY A 265 -23.95 3.01 -9.03
C GLY A 265 -23.84 3.87 -7.79
N LEU A 266 -23.56 5.17 -7.92
CA LEU A 266 -23.59 6.13 -6.83
C LEU A 266 -24.93 6.87 -6.79
N THR A 267 -25.47 7.03 -5.60
CA THR A 267 -26.60 7.92 -5.31
C THR A 267 -26.08 9.32 -4.99
N THR A 268 -26.70 10.35 -5.55
CA THR A 268 -26.38 11.75 -5.28
C THR A 268 -27.45 12.39 -4.41
N VAL A 269 -27.04 13.13 -3.39
CA VAL A 269 -27.88 14.04 -2.60
C VAL A 269 -27.21 15.41 -2.51
N THR A 270 -27.99 16.44 -2.20
CA THR A 270 -27.48 17.75 -1.81
C THR A 270 -27.70 17.93 -0.31
N LEU A 271 -26.62 18.14 0.44
CA LEU A 271 -26.67 18.55 1.84
C LEU A 271 -26.74 20.07 1.90
N THR A 272 -27.66 20.60 2.71
CA THR A 272 -27.85 22.05 2.90
C THR A 272 -27.79 22.40 4.37
N TYR A 273 -27.09 23.49 4.69
CA TYR A 273 -26.90 24.01 6.05
C TYR A 273 -27.08 25.53 6.06
N ASN A 274 -27.49 26.07 7.21
CA ASN A 274 -27.51 27.49 7.48
C ASN A 274 -26.28 27.92 8.27
N LEU A 275 -25.65 29.02 7.83
CA LEU A 275 -24.53 29.67 8.49
C LEU A 275 -25.00 30.98 9.12
N SER A 276 -24.79 31.15 10.42
CA SER A 276 -25.00 32.46 11.06
C SER A 276 -23.93 33.47 10.63
N GLY A 277 -24.17 34.76 10.85
CA GLY A 277 -23.16 35.80 10.60
C GLY A 277 -22.04 35.77 11.64
N ALA A 278 -20.86 36.28 11.26
CA ALA A 278 -19.67 36.36 12.10
C ALA A 278 -19.06 37.77 12.05
N THR A 279 -18.23 38.09 13.05
CA THR A 279 -17.40 39.31 13.06
C THR A 279 -15.91 39.01 12.88
N ASN A 280 -15.49 37.76 13.09
CA ASN A 280 -14.12 37.29 12.97
C ASN A 280 -14.08 36.03 12.08
N THR A 281 -12.91 35.76 11.50
CA THR A 281 -12.68 34.50 10.78
C THR A 281 -12.89 33.31 11.70
N ARG A 282 -13.73 32.38 11.24
CA ARG A 282 -14.04 31.14 11.94
C ARG A 282 -14.25 30.01 10.95
N GLY A 283 -14.18 28.79 11.44
CA GLY A 283 -14.57 27.66 10.62
C GLY A 283 -14.96 26.43 11.42
N GLY A 284 -15.48 25.46 10.67
CA GLY A 284 -16.12 24.27 11.17
C GLY A 284 -15.96 23.13 10.19
N ILE A 285 -16.39 21.95 10.62
CA ILE A 285 -16.20 20.70 9.89
C ILE A 285 -17.54 19.99 9.82
N VAL A 286 -18.03 19.79 8.60
CA VAL A 286 -19.12 18.85 8.33
C VAL A 286 -18.49 17.50 8.01
N ARG A 287 -18.75 16.51 8.87
CA ARG A 287 -18.25 15.15 8.73
C ARG A 287 -19.32 14.24 8.18
N ILE A 288 -19.00 13.55 7.09
CA ILE A 288 -19.84 12.54 6.47
C ILE A 288 -19.13 11.20 6.64
N THR A 289 -19.79 10.26 7.33
CA THR A 289 -19.19 8.97 7.66
C THR A 289 -20.16 7.85 7.42
N ASN A 290 -19.66 6.70 6.99
CA ASN A 290 -20.49 5.50 6.94
C ASN A 290 -20.80 4.97 8.35
N THR A 291 -21.81 4.11 8.46
CA THR A 291 -22.36 3.64 9.75
C THR A 291 -21.36 2.90 10.64
N ASN A 292 -20.28 2.34 10.06
CA ASN A 292 -19.21 1.65 10.78
C ASN A 292 -17.92 2.48 10.92
N ASN A 293 -17.92 3.75 10.49
CA ASN A 293 -16.80 4.69 10.56
C ASN A 293 -15.50 4.23 9.85
N THR A 294 -15.63 3.45 8.78
CA THR A 294 -14.47 3.04 7.95
C THR A 294 -14.23 3.96 6.76
N ILE A 295 -15.25 4.70 6.32
CA ILE A 295 -15.18 5.70 5.25
C ILE A 295 -15.64 7.02 5.85
N THR A 296 -14.76 8.02 5.85
CA THR A 296 -15.03 9.35 6.38
C THR A 296 -14.54 10.41 5.40
N SER A 297 -15.37 11.43 5.20
CA SER A 297 -15.04 12.65 4.46
C SER A 297 -15.36 13.86 5.32
N ASP A 298 -14.39 14.76 5.46
CA ASP A 298 -14.53 16.01 6.19
C ASP A 298 -14.57 17.16 5.21
N ILE A 299 -15.57 18.04 5.36
CA ILE A 299 -15.72 19.25 4.57
C ILE A 299 -15.48 20.44 5.49
N ALA A 300 -14.43 21.19 5.20
CA ALA A 300 -14.13 22.41 5.92
C ALA A 300 -15.07 23.53 5.46
N VAL A 301 -15.81 24.13 6.39
CA VAL A 301 -16.65 25.30 6.15
C VAL A 301 -16.00 26.49 6.82
N VAL A 302 -15.69 27.54 6.05
CA VAL A 302 -14.98 28.72 6.53
C VAL A 302 -15.76 29.98 6.23
N GLN A 303 -15.99 30.78 7.28
CA GLN A 303 -16.34 32.18 7.14
C GLN A 303 -15.08 32.99 7.36
N LYS A 304 -14.58 33.61 6.30
CA LYS A 304 -13.27 34.24 6.22
C LYS A 304 -13.41 35.75 6.05
N ASP A 305 -12.65 36.47 6.84
CA ASP A 305 -12.40 37.91 6.64
C ASP A 305 -11.49 38.09 5.41
N LEU A 306 -11.75 39.13 4.61
CA LEU A 306 -11.05 39.43 3.37
C LEU A 306 -9.54 39.56 3.56
N ASP A 307 -9.12 40.06 4.73
CA ASP A 307 -7.72 40.35 5.04
C ASP A 307 -6.93 39.13 5.57
N VAL A 308 -7.59 38.01 5.85
CA VAL A 308 -6.91 36.80 6.34
C VAL A 308 -6.28 36.06 5.16
N GLU A 309 -5.01 35.68 5.24
CA GLU A 309 -4.37 34.84 4.23
C GLU A 309 -4.30 33.36 4.63
N LEU A 310 -4.07 32.49 3.65
CA LEU A 310 -3.76 31.08 3.92
C LEU A 310 -2.32 30.98 4.39
N VAL A 311 -2.10 30.29 5.50
CA VAL A 311 -0.76 30.07 6.05
C VAL A 311 -0.29 28.67 5.72
N ASN A 312 1.03 28.51 5.56
CA ASN A 312 1.63 27.21 5.29
C ASN A 312 2.18 26.60 6.58
N ILE A 313 1.71 25.41 6.95
CA ILE A 313 2.25 24.63 8.05
C ILE A 313 2.66 23.27 7.46
N PRO A 314 3.92 23.05 7.06
CA PRO A 314 4.31 21.85 6.31
C PRO A 314 4.34 20.57 7.17
N ASP A 315 4.74 20.67 8.44
CA ASP A 315 4.82 19.53 9.35
C ASP A 315 3.41 18.96 9.63
N GLN A 316 3.20 17.71 9.24
CA GLN A 316 1.90 17.05 9.40
C GLN A 316 1.50 16.90 10.87
N ASN A 317 2.45 16.62 11.77
CA ASN A 317 2.15 16.43 13.18
C ASN A 317 1.82 17.77 13.85
N LEU A 318 2.52 18.85 13.49
CA LEU A 318 2.17 20.21 13.94
C LEU A 318 0.78 20.59 13.44
N ARG A 319 0.50 20.39 12.14
CA ARG A 319 -0.83 20.62 11.56
C ARG A 319 -1.93 19.85 12.29
N THR A 320 -1.75 18.54 12.47
CA THR A 320 -2.73 17.71 13.18
C THR A 320 -2.94 18.21 14.60
N LEU A 321 -1.89 18.66 15.28
CA LEU A 321 -1.99 19.19 16.65
C LEU A 321 -2.79 20.49 16.72
N VAL A 322 -2.49 21.47 15.85
CA VAL A 322 -3.20 22.76 15.85
C VAL A 322 -4.66 22.60 15.37
N VAL A 323 -4.93 21.69 14.43
CA VAL A 323 -6.30 21.35 14.01
C VAL A 323 -7.07 20.68 15.15
N LYS A 324 -6.46 19.71 15.84
CA LYS A 324 -7.07 19.02 16.99
C LYS A 324 -7.44 19.99 18.11
N ASN A 325 -6.66 21.06 18.29
CA ASN A 325 -6.92 22.09 19.28
C ASN A 325 -7.93 23.16 18.80
N ASN A 326 -8.50 23.02 17.61
CA ASN A 326 -9.35 24.01 16.95
C ASN A 326 -8.66 25.37 16.72
N TRP A 327 -7.33 25.38 16.58
CA TRP A 327 -6.57 26.61 16.35
C TRP A 327 -6.44 26.96 14.87
N ALA A 328 -6.56 25.95 14.01
CA ALA A 328 -6.51 26.11 12.57
C ALA A 328 -7.43 25.11 11.88
N LEU A 329 -7.83 25.40 10.64
CA LEU A 329 -8.45 24.44 9.73
C LEU A 329 -7.50 24.09 8.61
N SER A 330 -7.38 22.80 8.32
CA SER A 330 -6.68 22.30 7.14
C SER A 330 -7.57 22.50 5.91
N ILE A 331 -7.04 23.14 4.87
CA ILE A 331 -7.76 23.45 3.63
C ILE A 331 -7.33 22.48 2.54
N ALA A 332 -6.05 22.51 2.16
CA ALA A 332 -5.48 21.64 1.14
C ALA A 332 -3.98 21.45 1.41
N GLY A 333 -3.51 20.21 1.42
CA GLY A 333 -2.11 19.89 1.72
C GLY A 333 -1.67 20.49 3.06
N SER A 334 -0.68 21.40 3.00
CA SER A 334 -0.12 22.12 4.14
C SER A 334 -0.77 23.49 4.40
N GLN A 335 -1.73 23.91 3.57
CA GLN A 335 -2.39 25.20 3.73
C GLN A 335 -3.46 25.14 4.82
N CYS A 336 -3.38 26.11 5.72
CA CYS A 336 -4.29 26.27 6.84
C CYS A 336 -4.88 27.68 6.90
N ILE A 337 -6.05 27.79 7.52
CA ILE A 337 -6.59 29.06 8.01
C ILE A 337 -6.48 29.07 9.52
N ILE A 338 -5.86 30.10 10.08
CA ILE A 338 -5.79 30.27 11.53
C ILE A 338 -7.11 30.80 12.05
N LEU A 339 -7.59 30.19 13.13
CA LEU A 339 -8.83 30.54 13.80
C LEU A 339 -8.55 31.44 15.00
N GLU A 340 -9.58 32.16 15.46
CA GLU A 340 -9.50 33.03 16.64
C GLU A 340 -8.97 32.31 17.90
N ALA A 341 -9.35 31.05 18.11
CA ALA A 341 -8.83 30.25 19.22
C ALA A 341 -7.30 30.02 19.13
N GLY A 342 -6.76 29.92 17.92
CA GLY A 342 -5.32 29.83 17.69
C GLY A 342 -4.60 31.15 17.95
N LEU A 343 -5.17 32.26 17.50
CA LEU A 343 -4.62 33.60 17.76
C LEU A 343 -4.55 33.90 19.26
N ASN A 344 -5.50 33.39 20.05
CA ASN A 344 -5.58 33.57 21.49
C ASN A 344 -4.85 32.47 22.29
N ALA A 345 -4.27 31.47 21.63
CA ALA A 345 -3.57 30.39 22.31
C ALA A 345 -2.31 30.87 23.01
N THR A 346 -2.08 30.40 24.24
CA THR A 346 -0.91 30.75 25.05
C THR A 346 0.06 29.60 25.27
N SER A 347 -0.35 28.35 25.00
CA SER A 347 0.52 27.19 25.23
C SER A 347 0.28 26.06 24.23
N LEU A 348 1.33 25.59 23.58
CA LEU A 348 1.31 24.39 22.72
C LEU A 348 1.97 23.22 23.46
N SER A 349 1.31 22.07 23.47
CA SER A 349 1.87 20.85 24.05
C SER A 349 1.68 19.63 23.13
N ASN A 350 2.80 18.98 22.81
CA ASN A 350 2.88 17.66 22.20
C ASN A 350 3.56 16.71 23.17
N SER A 351 2.91 15.59 23.48
CA SER A 351 3.45 14.53 24.32
C SER A 351 3.64 13.20 23.58
N SER A 352 3.38 13.19 22.26
CA SER A 352 3.43 11.97 21.46
C SER A 352 4.87 11.52 21.21
N TYR A 353 5.15 10.24 21.46
CA TYR A 353 6.43 9.62 21.09
C TYR A 353 6.50 9.32 19.59
N SER A 354 5.38 8.99 18.96
CA SER A 354 5.31 8.61 17.53
C SER A 354 5.06 9.81 16.62
N SER A 355 4.29 10.80 17.07
CA SER A 355 3.95 12.01 16.31
C SER A 355 4.93 13.14 16.63
N GLN A 356 6.21 12.90 16.34
CA GLN A 356 7.30 13.83 16.61
C GLN A 356 7.23 15.04 15.68
N LEU A 357 7.51 16.23 16.22
CA LEU A 357 7.63 17.44 15.41
C LEU A 357 9.03 17.48 14.80
N THR A 358 9.10 17.82 13.51
CA THR A 358 10.35 17.90 12.76
C THR A 358 10.60 19.28 12.16
N ASP A 359 9.53 20.04 11.95
CA ASP A 359 9.55 21.41 11.42
C ASP A 359 8.48 22.25 12.15
N LEU A 360 8.87 23.46 12.58
CA LEU A 360 8.00 24.41 13.29
C LEU A 360 7.50 25.54 12.39
N THR A 361 7.80 25.51 11.09
CA THR A 361 7.31 26.49 10.12
C THR A 361 5.79 26.68 10.25
N GLY A 362 5.35 27.93 10.38
CA GLY A 362 3.96 28.31 10.57
C GLY A 362 3.56 28.51 12.04
N ILE A 363 4.41 28.17 13.01
CA ILE A 363 4.16 28.40 14.44
C ILE A 363 4.04 29.88 14.78
N GLU A 364 4.69 30.76 14.01
CA GLU A 364 4.65 32.22 14.15
C GLU A 364 3.23 32.80 14.01
N ASN A 365 2.31 32.06 13.38
CA ASN A 365 0.92 32.45 13.25
C ASN A 365 0.11 32.28 14.55
N PHE A 366 0.74 31.84 15.64
CA PHE A 366 0.17 31.76 16.99
C PHE A 366 0.93 32.72 17.93
N PRO A 367 0.80 34.05 17.74
CA PRO A 367 1.73 35.05 18.30
C PRO A 367 1.65 35.23 19.82
N ASN A 368 0.64 34.65 20.46
CA ASN A 368 0.43 34.75 21.91
C ASN A 368 0.98 33.55 22.70
N LEU A 369 1.63 32.59 22.03
CA LEU A 369 2.28 31.47 22.71
C LEU A 369 3.39 31.95 23.65
N THR A 370 3.26 31.59 24.92
CA THR A 370 4.25 31.83 25.98
C THR A 370 4.94 30.55 26.44
N SER A 371 4.36 29.38 26.13
CA SER A 371 4.89 28.09 26.53
C SER A 371 4.82 27.05 25.42
N LEU A 372 5.94 26.37 25.16
CA LEU A 372 6.07 25.30 24.18
C LEU A 372 6.59 24.03 24.85
N SER A 373 5.81 22.95 24.75
CA SER A 373 6.24 21.59 25.09
C SER A 373 6.17 20.74 23.83
N LEU A 374 7.31 20.47 23.19
CA LEU A 374 7.33 19.86 21.86
C LEU A 374 7.37 18.32 21.87
N GLY A 375 7.55 17.71 23.04
CA GLY A 375 7.64 16.26 23.16
C GLY A 375 8.94 15.73 22.55
N TYR A 376 8.90 14.58 21.87
CA TYR A 376 10.07 14.02 21.21
C TYR A 376 10.33 14.71 19.87
N CYS A 377 11.56 15.17 19.63
CA CYS A 377 11.97 15.89 18.42
C CYS A 377 13.20 15.26 17.75
N THR A 378 13.28 13.92 17.72
CA THR A 378 14.51 13.18 17.37
C THR A 378 15.09 13.63 16.04
N ASN A 379 14.24 13.72 15.02
CA ASN A 379 14.61 14.01 13.64
C ASN A 379 14.53 15.50 13.28
N MET A 380 14.26 16.38 14.25
CA MET A 380 14.25 17.82 14.00
C MET A 380 15.67 18.29 13.62
N LYS A 381 15.79 18.99 12.49
CA LYS A 381 17.06 19.57 12.03
C LYS A 381 17.28 20.99 12.53
N LYS A 382 16.20 21.76 12.60
CA LYS A 382 16.18 23.14 13.07
C LYS A 382 15.01 23.34 14.02
N LEU A 383 15.29 23.79 15.23
CA LEU A 383 14.29 24.31 16.14
C LEU A 383 14.26 25.83 15.95
N ASP A 384 13.31 26.31 15.16
CA ASP A 384 13.13 27.73 14.90
C ASP A 384 11.82 28.23 15.53
N ILE A 385 11.95 29.12 16.50
CA ILE A 385 10.83 29.84 17.12
C ILE A 385 11.01 31.36 17.00
N SER A 386 11.90 31.82 16.11
CA SER A 386 12.25 33.24 16.00
C SER A 386 11.11 34.13 15.48
N GLY A 387 10.09 33.54 14.86
CA GLY A 387 8.84 34.24 14.51
C GLY A 387 7.86 34.38 15.69
N LEU A 388 8.16 33.79 16.85
CA LEU A 388 7.47 34.06 18.11
C LEU A 388 8.29 35.05 18.93
N HIS A 389 7.62 35.77 19.84
CA HIS A 389 8.23 36.86 20.61
C HIS A 389 7.92 36.81 22.12
N LYS A 390 7.15 35.81 22.57
CA LYS A 390 6.61 35.75 23.93
C LYS A 390 6.90 34.44 24.66
N VAL A 391 7.63 33.51 24.04
CA VAL A 391 7.92 32.20 24.63
C VAL A 391 8.88 32.36 25.81
N GLU A 392 8.38 32.11 27.02
CA GLU A 392 9.15 32.12 28.27
C GLU A 392 9.61 30.72 28.67
N SER A 393 8.86 29.70 28.23
CA SER A 393 9.12 28.30 28.56
C SER A 393 9.17 27.44 27.29
N LEU A 394 10.30 26.76 27.09
CA LEU A 394 10.50 25.80 26.01
C LEU A 394 11.02 24.49 26.59
N SER A 395 10.31 23.40 26.29
CA SER A 395 10.73 22.05 26.66
C SER A 395 10.54 21.08 25.49
N PHE A 396 11.48 20.16 25.38
CA PHE A 396 11.44 19.06 24.41
C PHE A 396 12.31 17.93 24.92
N SER A 397 12.08 16.74 24.39
CA SER A 397 12.86 15.54 24.61
C SER A 397 13.60 15.20 23.33
N ASN A 398 14.86 14.82 23.47
CA ASN A 398 15.58 14.07 22.44
C ASN A 398 15.65 14.77 21.07
N ALA A 399 16.45 15.83 20.93
CA ALA A 399 16.67 16.54 19.65
C ALA A 399 18.00 16.14 18.98
N ARG A 400 18.23 14.83 18.80
CA ARG A 400 19.56 14.28 18.45
C ARG A 400 20.12 14.73 17.11
N TYR A 401 19.27 15.09 16.14
CA TYR A 401 19.71 15.54 14.83
C TYR A 401 19.66 17.06 14.66
N CYS A 402 19.31 17.81 15.72
CA CYS A 402 19.16 19.25 15.63
C CYS A 402 20.53 19.91 15.48
N GLU A 403 20.67 20.68 14.41
CA GLU A 403 21.88 21.42 14.05
C GLU A 403 21.75 22.89 14.46
N GLU A 404 20.54 23.43 14.54
CA GLU A 404 20.29 24.84 14.83
C GLU A 404 19.12 25.06 15.79
N TYR A 405 19.36 25.86 16.82
CA TYR A 405 18.36 26.35 17.77
C TYR A 405 18.25 27.87 17.64
N ASN A 406 17.24 28.34 16.90
CA ASN A 406 16.97 29.75 16.71
C ASN A 406 15.82 30.18 17.64
N LEU A 407 16.20 30.76 18.79
CA LEU A 407 15.25 31.21 19.81
C LEU A 407 14.76 32.65 19.57
N GLY A 408 15.35 33.38 18.63
CA GLY A 408 15.01 34.77 18.34
C GLY A 408 15.11 35.69 19.56
N ASP A 409 14.11 36.54 19.73
CA ASP A 409 13.98 37.51 20.83
C ASP A 409 13.05 37.06 21.96
N ASN A 410 12.63 35.79 21.94
CA ASN A 410 11.80 35.21 22.99
C ASN A 410 12.48 35.34 24.36
N PRO A 411 11.72 35.61 25.44
CA PRO A 411 12.22 35.80 26.82
C PRO A 411 12.72 34.49 27.49
N ILE A 412 13.57 33.73 26.80
CA ILE A 412 14.23 32.52 27.28
C ILE A 412 15.64 32.89 27.75
N TYR A 413 15.80 33.13 29.05
CA TYR A 413 17.09 33.51 29.63
C TYR A 413 18.02 32.32 29.90
N ASN A 414 17.44 31.13 30.07
CA ASN A 414 18.16 29.89 30.37
C ASN A 414 17.73 28.80 29.41
N PHE A 415 18.68 28.17 28.74
CA PHE A 415 18.39 27.11 27.78
C PHE A 415 19.28 25.89 27.98
N ASN A 416 18.67 24.71 28.00
CA ASN A 416 19.36 23.44 27.99
C ASN A 416 19.01 22.72 26.67
N ALA A 417 19.94 22.77 25.70
CA ALA A 417 19.70 22.21 24.37
C ALA A 417 19.79 20.66 24.33
N GLY A 418 20.32 20.04 25.40
CA GLY A 418 20.53 18.59 25.49
C GLY A 418 19.32 17.80 25.98
N GLY A 419 18.31 18.44 26.59
CA GLY A 419 17.13 17.75 27.11
C GLY A 419 17.46 16.52 27.99
N THR A 420 16.60 15.50 27.97
CA THR A 420 16.79 14.26 28.76
C THR A 420 17.95 13.37 28.26
N TYR A 421 18.31 13.46 26.98
CA TYR A 421 19.40 12.69 26.35
C TYR A 421 20.38 13.66 25.69
N ALA A 422 21.46 13.98 26.39
CA ALA A 422 22.29 15.16 26.09
C ALA A 422 23.19 15.09 24.83
N TYR A 423 23.32 13.94 24.16
CA TYR A 423 24.19 13.78 22.99
C TYR A 423 23.49 14.10 21.66
N SER A 424 24.28 14.48 20.65
CA SER A 424 23.82 14.85 19.31
C SER A 424 24.59 14.10 18.23
N TYR A 425 23.87 13.68 17.20
CA TYR A 425 24.43 13.15 15.96
C TYR A 425 24.77 14.23 14.94
N ALA A 426 24.39 15.48 15.19
CA ALA A 426 24.81 16.63 14.39
C ALA A 426 26.31 16.87 14.55
N GLU A 427 26.98 17.25 13.45
CA GLU A 427 28.41 17.61 13.47
C GLU A 427 28.63 19.00 14.07
N SER A 428 27.65 19.91 13.91
CA SER A 428 27.71 21.26 14.42
C SER A 428 26.43 21.65 15.14
N LEU A 429 26.54 22.44 16.19
CA LEU A 429 25.42 23.07 16.87
C LEU A 429 25.50 24.59 16.73
N LYS A 430 24.47 25.22 16.16
CA LYS A 430 24.29 26.67 16.13
C LYS A 430 23.17 27.07 17.09
N ILE A 431 23.43 28.05 17.94
CA ILE A 431 22.42 28.64 18.83
C ILE A 431 22.38 30.15 18.60
N SER A 432 21.17 30.69 18.44
CA SER A 432 20.91 32.11 18.21
C SER A 432 19.83 32.61 19.17
N SER A 433 20.11 33.71 19.88
CA SER A 433 19.12 34.36 20.75
C SER A 433 19.58 35.75 21.17
N SER A 434 18.69 36.75 21.13
CA SER A 434 19.00 38.07 21.66
C SER A 434 18.79 38.20 23.18
N LYS A 435 18.28 37.17 23.86
CA LYS A 435 17.91 37.22 25.28
C LYS A 435 18.60 36.17 26.16
N LEU A 436 19.21 35.15 25.56
CA LEU A 436 19.81 34.04 26.28
C LEU A 436 21.03 34.49 27.09
N GLU A 437 20.99 34.27 28.40
CA GLU A 437 22.06 34.62 29.35
C GLU A 437 22.87 33.39 29.78
N SER A 438 22.22 32.23 29.86
CA SER A 438 22.81 30.96 30.30
C SER A 438 22.46 29.81 29.35
N LEU A 439 23.48 29.10 28.87
CA LEU A 439 23.35 27.97 27.96
C LEU A 439 24.10 26.75 28.51
N ASP A 440 23.39 25.64 28.69
CA ASP A 440 23.98 24.35 29.02
C ASP A 440 23.90 23.40 27.82
N LEU A 441 25.07 23.03 27.31
CA LEU A 441 25.27 22.03 26.26
C LEU A 441 26.05 20.83 26.78
N SER A 442 26.27 20.68 28.08
CA SER A 442 27.03 19.55 28.61
C SER A 442 26.33 18.22 28.36
N ILE A 443 27.13 17.15 28.32
CA ILE A 443 26.62 15.79 28.15
C ILE A 443 27.02 14.92 29.33
N ILE A 444 26.23 13.86 29.56
CA ILE A 444 26.59 12.82 30.51
C ILE A 444 27.74 12.01 29.91
N SER A 445 28.79 11.75 30.71
CA SER A 445 30.08 11.22 30.24
C SER A 445 29.99 9.93 29.43
N TRP A 446 29.10 8.99 29.79
CA TRP A 446 28.93 7.73 29.04
C TRP A 446 28.23 7.90 27.68
N TYR A 447 27.73 9.09 27.34
CA TYR A 447 27.20 9.39 26.01
C TYR A 447 28.22 10.05 25.06
N ALA A 448 29.44 10.35 25.52
CA ALA A 448 30.46 11.01 24.71
C ALA A 448 30.81 10.27 23.41
N ASP A 449 30.78 8.93 23.43
CA ASP A 449 31.05 8.11 22.24
C ASP A 449 30.00 8.30 21.14
N TYR A 450 28.75 8.58 21.53
CA TYR A 450 27.63 8.81 20.60
C TYR A 450 27.51 10.27 20.13
N ASP A 451 28.22 11.20 20.77
CA ASP A 451 28.20 12.61 20.40
C ASP A 451 29.12 12.88 19.20
N ASN A 452 28.59 13.48 18.15
CA ASN A 452 29.31 13.79 16.91
C ASN A 452 29.70 15.26 16.79
N VAL A 453 29.37 16.09 17.77
CA VAL A 453 29.58 17.53 17.70
C VAL A 453 31.07 17.86 17.67
N THR A 454 31.52 18.48 16.59
CA THR A 454 32.89 18.98 16.42
C THR A 454 32.96 20.50 16.52
N SER A 455 31.84 21.20 16.33
CA SER A 455 31.78 22.65 16.45
C SER A 455 30.50 23.18 17.08
N ILE A 456 30.63 24.27 17.82
CA ILE A 456 29.52 24.98 18.46
C ILE A 456 29.60 26.45 18.05
N ASP A 457 28.50 27.04 17.62
CA ASP A 457 28.38 28.45 17.26
C ASP A 457 27.33 29.13 18.13
N VAL A 458 27.77 30.10 18.93
CA VAL A 458 26.92 30.94 19.79
C VAL A 458 27.18 32.43 19.51
N SER A 459 27.73 32.75 18.33
CA SER A 459 28.07 34.12 17.93
C SER A 459 26.83 35.02 17.83
N GLU A 460 25.64 34.44 17.69
CA GLU A 460 24.36 35.15 17.67
C GLU A 460 23.67 35.20 19.05
N CYS A 461 24.39 34.86 20.14
CA CYS A 461 23.90 34.95 21.52
C CYS A 461 24.51 36.15 22.27
N SER A 462 24.08 37.37 21.94
CA SER A 462 24.74 38.60 22.42
C SER A 462 24.67 38.85 23.93
N MET A 463 23.73 38.23 24.63
CA MET A 463 23.56 38.37 26.09
C MET A 463 24.19 37.22 26.89
N LEU A 464 24.83 36.26 26.22
CA LEU A 464 25.33 35.05 26.85
C LEU A 464 26.50 35.36 27.79
N THR A 465 26.33 35.08 29.08
CA THR A 465 27.37 35.25 30.10
C THR A 465 27.84 33.92 30.69
N THR A 466 27.01 32.89 30.61
CA THR A 466 27.32 31.54 31.10
C THR A 466 27.12 30.52 29.99
N LEU A 467 28.17 29.75 29.68
CA LEU A 467 28.15 28.70 28.68
C LEU A 467 28.85 27.45 29.20
N ASN A 468 28.13 26.34 29.25
CA ASN A 468 28.73 25.03 29.44
C ASN A 468 28.78 24.29 28.10
N ALA A 469 29.90 24.39 27.40
CA ALA A 469 30.22 23.71 26.15
C ALA A 469 31.08 22.45 26.36
N ASN A 470 31.20 21.95 27.60
CA ASN A 470 31.99 20.76 27.92
C ASN A 470 31.23 19.49 27.54
N ARG A 471 31.40 19.04 26.30
CA ARG A 471 30.78 17.83 25.75
C ARG A 471 31.76 16.65 25.73
N SER A 472 32.71 16.70 24.81
CA SER A 472 33.79 15.72 24.63
C SER A 472 35.01 16.40 24.04
N ASP A 473 36.12 15.68 23.94
CA ASP A 473 37.33 16.12 23.24
C ASP A 473 37.14 16.22 21.71
N LYS A 474 35.99 15.76 21.18
CA LYS A 474 35.63 15.90 19.77
C LYS A 474 35.29 17.34 19.38
N VAL A 475 34.81 18.18 20.31
CA VAL A 475 34.51 19.59 20.05
C VAL A 475 35.81 20.38 19.85
N LYS A 476 36.13 20.70 18.60
CA LYS A 476 37.37 21.41 18.20
C LYS A 476 37.19 22.92 18.17
N THR A 477 36.00 23.41 17.84
CA THR A 477 35.80 24.84 17.60
C THR A 477 34.58 25.37 18.33
N LEU A 478 34.75 26.47 19.07
CA LEU A 478 33.69 27.29 19.63
C LEU A 478 33.70 28.66 18.94
N TYR A 479 32.66 28.98 18.19
CA TYR A 479 32.51 30.26 17.51
C TYR A 479 31.80 31.28 18.41
N LEU A 480 32.46 32.42 18.61
CA LEU A 480 31.93 33.59 19.32
C LEU A 480 31.90 34.79 18.37
N LYS A 481 31.07 35.78 18.63
CA LYS A 481 31.10 37.06 17.91
C LYS A 481 32.33 37.85 18.30
N LYS A 482 32.94 38.58 17.37
CA LYS A 482 34.05 39.49 17.68
C LYS A 482 33.69 40.44 18.84
N GLY A 483 34.48 40.37 19.92
CA GLY A 483 34.27 41.17 21.13
C GLY A 483 33.31 40.57 22.16
N GLN A 484 32.77 39.36 21.92
CA GLN A 484 31.98 38.63 22.91
C GLN A 484 32.92 37.94 23.91
N GLU A 485 32.68 38.18 25.20
CA GLU A 485 33.33 37.50 26.30
C GLU A 485 32.28 36.74 27.11
N ILE A 486 32.54 35.45 27.38
CA ILE A 486 31.66 34.62 28.20
C ILE A 486 32.27 34.49 29.59
N SER A 487 31.70 35.20 30.57
CA SER A 487 32.21 35.27 31.94
C SER A 487 32.40 33.90 32.59
N ASN A 488 31.42 33.00 32.42
CA ASN A 488 31.43 31.66 32.99
C ASN A 488 31.45 30.62 31.86
N LEU A 489 32.60 30.46 31.22
CA LEU A 489 32.80 29.50 30.14
C LEU A 489 33.42 28.19 30.65
N THR A 490 32.71 27.08 30.46
CA THR A 490 33.25 25.73 30.63
C THR A 490 33.36 25.06 29.26
N LYS A 491 34.55 24.60 28.87
CA LYS A 491 34.81 23.88 27.62
C LYS A 491 35.93 22.86 27.81
N ASN A 492 36.09 21.94 26.86
CA ASN A 492 37.24 21.04 26.84
C ASN A 492 38.53 21.83 26.50
N ASP A 493 39.68 21.36 26.98
CA ASP A 493 40.98 21.96 26.68
C ASP A 493 41.30 21.92 25.17
N ALA A 494 40.84 20.88 24.48
CA ALA A 494 41.00 20.71 23.03
C ALA A 494 40.17 21.71 22.19
N THR A 495 39.20 22.40 22.80
CA THR A 495 38.30 23.32 22.08
C THR A 495 38.96 24.70 21.91
N THR A 496 39.14 25.13 20.66
CA THR A 496 39.66 26.47 20.31
C THR A 496 38.53 27.46 20.11
N ILE A 497 38.68 28.68 20.62
CA ILE A 497 37.74 29.77 20.37
C ILE A 497 38.10 30.47 19.06
N VAL A 498 37.11 30.66 18.18
CA VAL A 498 37.25 31.39 16.92
C VAL A 498 36.23 32.51 16.88
N TYR A 499 36.68 33.73 16.56
CA TYR A 499 35.80 34.88 16.44
C TYR A 499 35.29 35.06 15.01
N LYS A 500 33.97 35.23 14.85
CA LYS A 500 33.31 35.60 13.60
C LYS A 500 32.92 37.08 13.59
#